data_AF-A0A524ATY9-F1
#
_entry.id   AF-A0A524ATY9-F1
#
_cell.length_a   1.000
_cell.length_b   1.000
_cell.length_c   1.000
_cell.angle_alpha   90.00
_cell.angle_beta   90.00
_cell.angle_gamma   90.00
#
_symmetry.space_group_name_H-M   'P 1'
#
loop_
_entity.id
_entity.type
_entity.pdbx_description
1 polymer ?
#
loop_
_entity_poly.entity_id
_entity_poly.type
_entity_poly.pdbx_seq_one_letter_code
_entity_poly.pdbx_strand_id
1 'polypeptide(L)'
;MKDQVMANIHINIGSNQNREENIATAIDMLRFNFSDIEISDIYDSPAQGFKGDDFYNIGVNATTNLSIYDTSSALKNIEDKIGRDRDQPKFS
;
A
#
# COMPACT_ATOMS: atom_id res chain seq x y z
N MET A 1 10.99 7.72 28.48
CA MET A 1 10.60 7.16 27.16
C MET A 1 9.08 7.24 27.09
N LYS A 2 8.50 7.85 26.05
CA LYS A 2 7.05 7.76 25.86
C LYS A 2 6.76 6.31 25.47
N ASP A 3 5.79 5.69 26.13
CA ASP A 3 5.28 4.39 25.72
C ASP A 3 4.85 4.49 24.26
N GLN A 4 5.53 3.73 23.39
CA GLN A 4 5.23 3.72 21.97
C GLN A 4 3.93 2.92 21.83
N VAL A 5 2.81 3.61 21.61
CA VAL A 5 1.51 2.95 21.43
C VAL A 5 1.54 2.20 20.11
N MET A 6 1.43 0.88 20.22
CA MET A 6 1.23 -0.01 19.11
C MET A 6 -0.16 0.23 18.50
N ALA A 7 -0.23 0.54 17.21
CA ALA A 7 -1.46 0.84 16.49
C ALA A 7 -1.77 -0.25 15.46
N ASN A 8 -3.04 -0.63 15.38
CA ASN A 8 -3.56 -1.48 14.31
C ASN A 8 -4.03 -0.58 13.16
N ILE A 9 -3.60 -0.89 11.96
CA ILE A 9 -3.89 -0.13 10.74
C ILE A 9 -4.46 -1.04 9.66
N HIS A 10 -5.22 -0.42 8.75
CA HIS A 10 -5.68 -1.04 7.52
C HIS A 10 -5.16 -0.25 6.32
N ILE A 11 -4.55 -0.95 5.38
CA ILE A 11 -3.90 -0.37 4.19
C ILE A 11 -4.56 -0.97 2.96
N ASN A 12 -5.07 -0.12 2.07
CA ASN A 12 -5.52 -0.55 0.74
C ASN A 12 -4.36 -0.39 -0.25
N ILE A 13 -4.09 -1.44 -1.02
CA ILE A 13 -3.04 -1.43 -2.05
C ILE A 13 -3.70 -1.77 -3.38
N GLY A 14 -3.46 -0.94 -4.39
CA GLY A 14 -3.98 -1.12 -5.73
C GLY A 14 -2.90 -0.89 -6.77
N SER A 15 -2.86 -1.73 -7.80
CA SER A 15 -2.00 -1.53 -8.97
C SER A 15 -2.70 -1.99 -10.25
N ASN A 16 -2.62 -1.17 -11.30
CA ASN A 16 -3.04 -1.52 -12.66
C ASN A 16 -1.87 -1.61 -13.64
N GLN A 17 -0.64 -1.35 -13.19
CA GLN A 17 0.58 -1.50 -13.98
C GLN A 17 1.45 -2.58 -13.34
N ASN A 18 1.95 -3.55 -14.10
CA ASN A 18 2.70 -4.71 -13.58
C ASN A 18 2.07 -5.26 -12.29
N ARG A 19 0.73 -5.40 -12.30
CA ARG A 19 -0.09 -5.45 -11.09
C ARG A 19 0.29 -6.57 -10.13
N GLU A 20 0.65 -7.74 -10.64
CA GLU A 20 1.16 -8.87 -9.82
C GLU A 20 2.47 -8.53 -9.11
N GLU A 21 3.48 -8.09 -9.88
CA GLU A 21 4.82 -7.77 -9.37
C GLU A 21 4.79 -6.61 -8.38
N ASN A 22 4.03 -5.57 -8.69
CA ASN A 22 3.91 -4.38 -7.85
C ASN A 22 3.18 -4.68 -6.54
N ILE A 23 2.13 -5.50 -6.55
CA ILE A 23 1.45 -5.94 -5.33
C ILE A 23 2.39 -6.80 -4.47
N ALA A 24 3.07 -7.79 -5.07
CA ALA A 24 4.01 -8.65 -4.34
C ALA A 24 5.15 -7.84 -3.71
N THR A 25 5.75 -6.93 -4.49
CA THR A 25 6.84 -6.06 -4.01
C THR A 25 6.37 -5.14 -2.88
N ALA A 26 5.18 -4.55 -2.99
CA ALA A 26 4.63 -3.70 -1.93
C ALA A 26 4.45 -4.49 -0.62
N ILE A 27 3.91 -5.71 -0.68
CA ILE A 27 3.74 -6.59 0.49
C ILE A 27 5.09 -6.89 1.14
N ASP A 28 6.09 -7.27 0.36
CA ASP A 28 7.44 -7.57 0.88
C ASP A 28 8.05 -6.35 1.55
N MET A 29 7.83 -5.16 0.99
CA MET A 29 8.33 -3.92 1.56
C MET A 29 7.60 -3.47 2.83
N LEU A 30 6.31 -3.80 2.99
CA LEU A 30 5.59 -3.51 4.23
C LEU A 30 6.23 -4.22 5.43
N ARG A 31 6.77 -5.43 5.24
CA ARG A 31 7.40 -6.21 6.31
C ARG A 31 8.62 -5.54 6.96
N PHE A 32 9.18 -4.49 6.35
CA PHE A 32 10.26 -3.71 6.97
C PHE A 32 9.79 -2.74 8.06
N ASN A 33 8.52 -2.33 8.04
CA ASN A 33 7.99 -1.27 8.92
C ASN A 33 6.74 -1.68 9.71
N PHE A 34 6.13 -2.81 9.35
CA PHE A 34 4.85 -3.29 9.86
C PHE A 34 4.96 -4.75 10.31
N SER A 35 4.24 -5.12 11.37
CA SER A 35 4.13 -6.49 11.90
C SER A 35 2.70 -7.01 11.76
N ASP A 36 2.48 -8.29 12.08
CA ASP A 36 1.15 -8.92 12.15
C ASP A 36 0.33 -8.71 10.86
N ILE A 37 1.03 -8.85 9.73
CA ILE A 37 0.48 -8.59 8.41
C ILE A 37 -0.47 -9.72 8.01
N GLU A 38 -1.74 -9.38 7.84
CA GLU A 38 -2.77 -10.22 7.23
C GLU A 38 -3.27 -9.59 5.94
N ILE A 39 -3.38 -10.40 4.88
CA ILE A 39 -3.62 -9.93 3.52
C ILE A 39 -4.91 -10.58 3.03
N SER A 40 -5.79 -9.79 2.41
CA SER A 40 -7.00 -10.31 1.76
C SER A 40 -6.69 -11.10 0.50
N ASP A 41 -7.72 -11.73 -0.06
CA ASP A 41 -7.68 -12.16 -1.46
C ASP A 41 -7.45 -10.97 -2.41
N ILE A 42 -6.99 -11.27 -3.62
CA ILE A 42 -6.88 -10.30 -4.71
C ILE A 42 -8.26 -10.07 -5.31
N TYR A 43 -8.62 -8.79 -5.47
CA TYR A 43 -9.81 -8.36 -6.18
C TYR A 43 -9.43 -7.68 -7.49
N ASP A 44 -9.93 -8.22 -8.61
CA ASP A 44 -9.80 -7.60 -9.94
C ASP A 44 -10.96 -6.62 -10.16
N SER A 45 -10.66 -5.38 -10.55
CA SER A 45 -11.67 -4.33 -10.75
C SER A 45 -11.28 -3.34 -11.85
N PRO A 46 -12.24 -2.82 -12.64
CA PRO A 46 -11.94 -1.86 -13.69
C PRO A 46 -11.41 -0.52 -13.15
N ALA A 47 -10.59 0.16 -13.96
CA ALA A 47 -10.20 1.54 -13.68
C ALA A 47 -11.42 2.46 -13.59
N GLN A 48 -11.50 3.24 -12.50
CA GLN A 48 -12.61 4.16 -12.27
C GLN A 48 -12.14 5.61 -12.38
N GLY A 49 -12.87 6.42 -13.15
CA GLY A 49 -12.58 7.86 -13.33
C GLY A 49 -11.58 8.19 -14.44
N PHE A 50 -10.98 7.19 -15.10
CA PHE A 50 -10.08 7.36 -16.24
C PHE A 50 -10.02 6.11 -17.11
N LYS A 51 -9.40 6.23 -18.31
CA LYS A 51 -9.12 5.09 -19.19
C LYS A 51 -7.79 4.47 -18.80
N GLY A 52 -7.80 3.20 -18.40
CA GLY A 52 -6.61 2.42 -18.06
C GLY A 52 -6.94 0.94 -17.87
N ASP A 53 -5.92 0.15 -17.58
CA ASP A 53 -6.06 -1.29 -17.30
C ASP A 53 -6.76 -1.54 -15.96
N ASP A 54 -7.28 -2.76 -15.80
CA ASP A 54 -7.92 -3.21 -14.57
C ASP A 54 -6.92 -3.34 -13.43
N PHE A 55 -7.36 -2.98 -12.23
CA PHE A 55 -6.59 -3.01 -11.00
C PHE A 55 -6.66 -4.38 -10.34
N TYR A 56 -5.53 -4.81 -9.78
CA TYR A 56 -5.54 -5.67 -8.60
C TYR A 56 -5.57 -4.83 -7.35
N ASN A 57 -6.50 -5.16 -6.46
CA ASN A 57 -6.64 -4.54 -5.14
C ASN A 57 -6.56 -5.59 -4.04
N ILE A 58 -5.90 -5.22 -2.94
CA ILE A 58 -5.87 -5.99 -1.69
C ILE A 58 -6.08 -5.05 -0.51
N GLY A 59 -6.67 -5.58 0.56
CA GLY A 59 -6.64 -5.00 1.89
C GLY A 59 -5.57 -5.68 2.74
N VAL A 60 -4.84 -4.89 3.50
CA VAL A 60 -3.80 -5.37 4.43
C VAL A 60 -4.08 -4.84 5.82
N ASN A 61 -4.30 -5.75 6.78
CA ASN A 61 -4.25 -5.42 8.20
C ASN A 61 -2.81 -5.56 8.67
N ALA A 62 -2.36 -4.62 9.50
CA ALA A 62 -1.03 -4.70 10.09
C ALA A 62 -0.97 -3.93 11.40
N THR A 63 0.10 -4.15 12.13
CA THR A 63 0.41 -3.45 13.37
C THR A 63 1.69 -2.63 13.21
N THR A 64 1.77 -1.46 13.84
CA THR A 64 2.95 -0.60 13.78
C THR A 64 3.16 0.22 15.03
N ASN A 65 4.43 0.56 15.28
CA ASN A 65 4.83 1.52 16.30
C ASN A 65 5.12 2.91 15.71
N LEU A 66 4.94 3.07 14.39
CA LEU A 66 5.12 4.33 13.70
C LEU A 66 4.00 5.32 14.05
N SER A 67 4.35 6.60 14.11
CA SER A 67 3.34 7.66 14.13
C SER A 67 2.57 7.66 12.81
N ILE A 68 1.39 8.28 12.76
CA ILE A 68 0.64 8.41 11.50
C ILE A 68 1.45 9.13 10.41
N TYR A 69 2.31 10.08 10.79
CA TYR A 69 3.18 10.80 9.87
C TYR A 69 4.25 9.88 9.27
N ASP A 70 4.88 9.06 10.12
CA ASP A 70 5.91 8.11 9.69
C ASP A 70 5.32 6.97 8.88
N THR A 71 4.11 6.49 9.23
CA THR A 71 3.35 5.51 8.45
C THR A 71 3.07 6.04 7.05
N SER A 72 2.55 7.27 6.92
CA SER A 72 2.31 7.89 5.60
C SER A 72 3.61 8.03 4.79
N SER A 73 4.70 8.40 5.46
CA SER A 73 6.01 8.56 4.82
C SER A 73 6.58 7.21 4.35
N ALA A 74 6.44 6.15 5.14
CA ALA A 74 6.84 4.80 4.78
C ALA A 74 6.07 4.28 3.56
N LEU A 75 4.74 4.47 3.53
CA LEU A 75 3.91 4.06 2.39
C LEU A 75 4.28 4.81 1.10
N LYS A 76 4.52 6.13 1.17
CA LYS A 76 4.99 6.91 0.02
C LYS A 76 6.36 6.46 -0.47
N ASN A 77 7.27 6.10 0.45
CA ASN A 77 8.57 5.57 0.08
C ASN A 77 8.48 4.24 -0.66
N ILE A 78 7.50 3.39 -0.32
CA ILE A 78 7.21 2.15 -1.05
C ILE A 78 6.78 2.49 -2.49
N GLU A 79 5.85 3.42 -2.66
CA GLU A 79 5.43 3.88 -3.99
C GLU A 79 6.61 4.41 -4.83
N ASP A 80 7.46 5.24 -4.23
CA ASP A 80 8.60 5.84 -4.93
C ASP A 80 9.63 4.77 -5.34
N LYS A 81 9.88 3.77 -4.49
CA LYS A 81 10.81 2.67 -4.78
C LYS A 81 10.29 1.70 -5.84
N ILE A 82 8.98 1.49 -5.88
CA ILE A 82 8.31 0.72 -6.95
C ILE A 82 8.32 1.51 -8.27
N GLY A 83 8.48 2.83 -8.20
CA GLY A 83 8.56 3.71 -9.37
C GLY A 83 7.22 4.31 -9.78
N ARG A 84 6.33 4.58 -8.81
CA ARG A 84 5.03 5.22 -9.07
C ARG A 84 5.22 6.55 -9.79
N ASP A 85 4.72 6.64 -11.02
CA ASP A 85 4.65 7.89 -11.77
C ASP A 85 3.62 8.84 -11.12
N ARG A 86 4.08 10.01 -10.67
CA ARG A 86 3.27 11.02 -9.98
C ARG A 86 2.65 12.05 -10.94
N ASP A 87 3.04 12.03 -12.21
CA ASP A 87 2.47 12.89 -13.25
C ASP A 87 1.14 12.34 -13.77
N GLN A 88 0.84 11.07 -13.47
CA GLN A 88 -0.47 10.50 -13.73
C GLN A 88 -1.55 11.20 -12.88
N PRO A 89 -2.74 11.44 -13.45
CA PRO A 89 -3.81 12.10 -12.74
C PRO A 89 -4.17 11.34 -11.46
N LYS A 90 -4.31 12.09 -10.36
CA LYS A 90 -4.75 11.56 -9.08
C LYS A 90 -6.27 11.46 -9.09
N PHE A 91 -6.76 10.27 -8.83
CA PHE A 91 -8.17 10.01 -8.54
C PHE A 91 -8.21 9.50 -7.10
N SER A 92 -8.82 10.29 -6.22
CA SER A 92 -8.94 10.05 -4.78
C SER A 92 -10.27 10.59 -4.29
#